data_AF-G0QJS6-F1
#
_entry.id   AF-G0QJS6-F1
#
_cell.length_a   1.000
_cell.length_b   1.000
_cell.length_c   1.000
_cell.angle_alpha   90.00
_cell.angle_beta   90.00
_cell.angle_gamma   90.00
#
_symmetry.space_group_name_H-M   'P 1'
#
loop_
_entity.id
_entity.type
_entity.pdbx_description
1 polymer ?
#
loop_
_entity_poly.entity_id
_entity_poly.type
_entity_poly.pdbx_seq_one_letter_code
_entity_poly.pdbx_strand_id
1 'polypeptide(L)'
;MGVPAFFRWLCSRNPQFILDAFENYENFSEPSNNPEIHNLYLDMNGIIHPCCRSDGSAMPIPNTIQDMFNNIFMYIDKLMDICRPQRILYMAIDGVAPRAKMNQQRARRFKGAKEAVELQKKKLEIINEQRQQGEDIPEEVMRFVESKFDTNVITPGTQFMRDLSIALQHYVLDRVNNHPLWKNLKVVFSDASIPGEGEHKILNFIRIQRSQDQYDPNSKHCLYGADADLLMLGLSTHEPYFYIIREQIISNDEKRCSVCGQQ
;
A
#
# COMPACT_ATOMS: atom_id res chain seq x y z
N MET A 1 2.57 -15.97 17.87
CA MET A 1 1.61 -16.02 16.74
C MET A 1 1.81 -14.73 15.96
N GLY A 2 2.27 -14.81 14.71
CA GLY A 2 2.49 -13.59 13.92
C GLY A 2 1.18 -12.92 13.54
N VAL A 3 1.20 -11.60 13.41
CA VAL A 3 0.09 -10.75 12.94
C VAL A 3 -0.62 -11.32 11.68
N PRO A 4 0.09 -11.89 10.67
CA PRO A 4 -0.57 -12.54 9.51
C PRO A 4 -1.39 -13.80 9.84
N ALA A 5 -0.99 -14.56 10.87
CA ALA A 5 -1.73 -15.75 11.29
C ALA A 5 -3.03 -15.38 12.02
N PHE A 6 -3.07 -14.21 12.66
CA PHE A 6 -4.26 -13.71 13.34
C PHE A 6 -5.39 -13.39 12.35
N PHE A 7 -5.09 -12.68 11.26
CA PHE A 7 -6.07 -12.39 10.21
C PHE A 7 -6.67 -13.68 9.63
N ARG A 8 -5.81 -14.63 9.25
CA ARG A 8 -6.25 -15.94 8.74
C ARG A 8 -7.15 -16.68 9.73
N TRP A 9 -6.76 -16.69 11.01
CA TRP A 9 -7.56 -17.31 12.06
C TRP A 9 -8.93 -16.62 12.21
N LEU A 10 -8.98 -15.29 12.22
CA LEU A 10 -10.22 -14.53 12.33
C LEU A 10 -11.16 -14.81 11.15
N CYS A 11 -10.64 -14.72 9.93
CA CYS A 11 -11.36 -15.02 8.70
C CYS A 11 -11.94 -16.45 8.68
N SER A 12 -11.17 -17.44 9.16
CA SER A 12 -11.63 -18.83 9.22
C SER A 12 -12.76 -19.06 10.23
N ARG A 13 -12.82 -18.27 11.32
CA ARG A 13 -13.86 -18.39 12.35
C ARG A 13 -15.09 -17.54 12.08
N ASN A 14 -14.91 -16.42 11.38
CA ASN A 14 -15.97 -15.47 11.10
C ASN A 14 -15.97 -15.08 9.62
N PRO A 15 -16.27 -16.02 8.71
CA PRO A 15 -16.29 -15.76 7.27
C PRO A 15 -17.29 -14.66 6.89
N GLN A 16 -18.36 -14.48 7.68
CA GLN A 16 -19.37 -13.44 7.47
C GLN A 16 -18.84 -12.00 7.62
N PHE A 17 -17.64 -11.81 8.19
CA PHE A 17 -17.01 -10.48 8.29
C PHE A 17 -16.20 -10.11 7.06
N ILE A 18 -16.06 -11.03 6.09
CA ILE A 18 -15.34 -10.81 4.85
C ILE A 18 -16.35 -10.46 3.78
N LEU A 19 -16.10 -9.35 3.10
CA LEU A 19 -16.84 -8.93 1.93
C LEU A 19 -15.85 -8.84 0.78
N ASP A 20 -16.18 -9.45 -0.35
CA ASP A 20 -15.41 -9.27 -1.57
C ASP A 20 -15.67 -7.86 -2.10
N ALA A 21 -14.59 -7.17 -2.48
CA ALA A 21 -14.67 -5.87 -3.12
C ALA A 21 -14.74 -6.07 -4.64
N PHE A 22 -15.72 -5.44 -5.27
CA PHE A 22 -15.94 -5.52 -6.71
C PHE A 22 -15.49 -4.24 -7.39
N GLU A 23 -14.89 -4.37 -8.57
CA GLU A 23 -14.64 -3.20 -9.42
C GLU A 23 -15.97 -2.60 -9.87
N ASN A 24 -16.02 -1.28 -10.04
CA ASN A 24 -17.24 -0.61 -10.46
C ASN A 24 -17.31 -0.52 -11.98
N TYR A 25 -18.54 -0.39 -12.51
CA TYR A 25 -18.72 -0.12 -13.93
C TYR A 25 -18.16 1.27 -14.28
N GLU A 26 -17.73 1.45 -15.54
CA GLU A 26 -17.00 2.64 -16.03
C GLU A 26 -17.72 3.98 -15.79
N ASN A 27 -19.01 3.96 -15.49
CA ASN A 27 -19.77 5.17 -15.16
C ASN A 27 -19.63 5.57 -13.68
N PHE A 28 -18.88 6.65 -13.43
CA PHE A 28 -18.70 7.24 -12.10
C PHE A 28 -19.97 7.84 -11.49
N SER A 29 -21.06 7.96 -12.26
CA SER A 29 -22.35 8.49 -11.78
C SER A 29 -23.21 7.41 -11.11
N GLU A 30 -22.88 6.13 -11.32
CA GLU A 30 -23.63 5.02 -10.74
C GLU A 30 -23.20 4.74 -9.29
N PRO A 31 -24.10 4.20 -8.46
CA PRO A 31 -23.74 3.79 -7.10
C PRO A 31 -22.64 2.73 -7.14
N SER A 32 -21.83 2.67 -6.08
CA SER A 32 -20.80 1.64 -6.00
C SER A 32 -21.43 0.26 -5.84
N ASN A 33 -20.80 -0.75 -6.44
CA ASN A 33 -21.01 -2.18 -6.19
C ASN A 33 -20.61 -2.59 -4.76
N ASN A 34 -19.90 -1.73 -4.03
CA ASN A 34 -19.40 -1.96 -2.69
C ASN A 34 -20.23 -1.21 -1.64
N PRO A 35 -20.09 -1.54 -0.34
CA PRO A 35 -20.74 -0.80 0.73
C PRO A 35 -20.47 0.70 0.65
N GLU A 36 -21.47 1.52 1.00
CA GLU A 36 -21.31 2.96 1.06
C GLU A 36 -20.21 3.36 2.06
N ILE A 37 -19.27 4.20 1.61
CA ILE A 37 -18.16 4.70 2.41
C ILE A 37 -18.25 6.23 2.46
N HIS A 38 -18.22 6.81 3.66
CA HIS A 38 -18.16 8.26 3.82
C HIS A 38 -16.70 8.74 3.82
N ASN A 39 -15.84 8.02 4.54
CA ASN A 39 -14.45 8.43 4.76
C ASN A 39 -13.49 7.29 4.39
N LEU A 40 -12.61 7.54 3.42
CA LEU A 40 -11.54 6.62 3.02
C LEU A 40 -10.21 7.09 3.59
N TYR A 41 -9.47 6.18 4.22
CA TYR A 41 -8.16 6.41 4.81
C TYR A 41 -7.14 5.50 4.14
N LEU A 42 -6.07 6.07 3.61
CA LEU A 42 -5.01 5.34 2.93
C LEU A 42 -3.74 5.37 3.78
N ASP A 43 -3.31 4.21 4.29
CA ASP A 43 -1.91 4.03 4.67
C ASP A 43 -1.07 3.92 3.40
N MET A 44 -0.43 5.03 3.03
CA MET A 44 0.32 5.15 1.80
C MET A 44 1.54 4.24 1.78
N ASN A 45 2.10 3.86 2.92
CA ASN A 45 3.26 2.95 2.94
C ASN A 45 2.87 1.55 2.46
N GLY A 46 1.62 1.13 2.69
CA GLY A 46 1.02 -0.06 2.11
C GLY A 46 0.87 -0.02 0.58
N ILE A 47 0.87 1.17 -0.03
CA ILE A 47 0.79 1.38 -1.49
C ILE A 47 2.19 1.56 -2.11
N ILE A 48 3.02 2.41 -1.50
CA ILE A 48 4.35 2.78 -2.01
C ILE A 48 5.25 1.56 -2.09
N HIS A 49 5.27 0.72 -1.05
CA HIS A 49 6.16 -0.44 -1.02
C HIS A 49 5.89 -1.43 -2.18
N PRO A 50 4.65 -1.89 -2.44
CA PRO A 50 4.35 -2.71 -3.61
C PRO A 50 4.65 -2.03 -4.95
N CYS A 51 4.31 -0.75 -5.11
CA CYS A 51 4.50 -0.04 -6.38
C CYS A 51 5.97 0.20 -6.76
N CYS A 52 6.87 0.17 -5.78
CA CYS A 52 8.32 0.30 -6.01
C CYS A 52 9.06 -1.05 -6.09
N ARG A 53 8.39 -2.19 -5.89
CA ARG A 53 9.02 -3.51 -5.98
C ARG A 53 9.10 -3.98 -7.41
N SER A 54 10.26 -4.51 -7.76
CA SER A 54 10.51 -5.20 -9.03
C SER A 54 10.13 -6.68 -8.91
N ASP A 55 8.89 -7.02 -8.56
CA ASP A 55 8.46 -8.44 -8.51
C ASP A 55 7.27 -8.76 -9.40
N GLY A 56 6.72 -7.76 -10.10
CA GLY A 56 5.63 -7.91 -11.08
C GLY A 56 4.33 -8.46 -10.47
N SER A 57 4.20 -8.49 -9.14
CA SER A 57 3.11 -9.21 -8.48
C SER A 57 1.76 -8.52 -8.54
N ALA A 58 1.74 -7.18 -8.64
CA ALA A 58 0.51 -6.39 -8.64
C ALA A 58 0.52 -5.19 -9.60
N MET A 59 1.70 -4.77 -10.07
CA MET A 59 1.89 -3.59 -10.91
C MET A 59 2.97 -3.84 -11.96
N PRO A 60 2.96 -3.08 -13.09
CA PRO A 60 4.06 -3.09 -14.05
C PRO A 60 5.40 -2.84 -13.35
N ILE A 61 6.43 -3.57 -13.76
CA ILE A 61 7.77 -3.42 -13.18
C ILE A 61 8.27 -2.00 -13.49
N PRO A 62 8.56 -1.17 -12.48
CA PRO A 62 9.00 0.20 -12.73
C PRO A 62 10.47 0.22 -13.18
N ASN A 63 10.75 0.93 -14.28
CA ASN A 63 12.12 1.13 -14.77
C ASN A 63 12.72 2.44 -14.25
N THR A 64 11.87 3.42 -13.94
CA THR A 64 12.24 4.75 -13.46
C THR A 64 11.49 5.13 -12.19
N ILE A 65 11.96 6.17 -11.48
CA ILE A 65 11.23 6.76 -10.35
C ILE A 65 9.85 7.27 -10.80
N GLN A 66 9.76 7.81 -12.03
CA GLN A 66 8.49 8.29 -12.58
C GLN A 66 7.49 7.15 -12.77
N ASP A 67 7.94 5.97 -13.21
CA ASP A 67 7.08 4.78 -13.31
C ASP A 67 6.55 4.37 -11.94
N MET A 68 7.38 4.45 -10.90
CA MET A 68 6.93 4.17 -9.52
C MET A 68 5.85 5.15 -9.08
N PHE A 69 5.98 6.44 -9.38
CA PHE A 69 4.97 7.44 -9.04
C PHE A 69 3.67 7.20 -9.84
N ASN A 70 3.77 6.89 -11.12
CA ASN A 70 2.63 6.55 -11.96
C ASN A 70 1.89 5.30 -11.44
N ASN A 71 2.62 4.26 -11.04
CA ASN A 71 2.06 3.07 -10.41
C ASN A 71 1.30 3.42 -9.11
N ILE A 72 1.88 4.28 -8.26
CA ILE A 72 1.21 4.76 -7.04
C ILE A 72 -0.10 5.49 -7.38
N PHE A 73 -0.09 6.39 -8.38
CA PHE A 73 -1.28 7.12 -8.80
C PHE A 73 -2.38 6.20 -9.32
N MET A 74 -2.02 5.24 -10.19
CA MET A 74 -2.96 4.23 -10.68
C MET A 74 -3.55 3.38 -9.56
N TYR A 75 -2.74 3.05 -8.54
CA TYR A 75 -3.22 2.28 -7.40
C TYR A 75 -4.23 3.09 -6.55
N ILE A 76 -3.95 4.38 -6.32
CA ILE A 76 -4.89 5.27 -5.62
C ILE A 76 -6.18 5.42 -6.43
N ASP A 77 -6.08 5.63 -7.75
CA ASP A 77 -7.26 5.72 -8.62
C ASP A 77 -8.10 4.44 -8.57
N LYS A 78 -7.46 3.26 -8.55
CA LYS A 78 -8.15 1.97 -8.37
C LYS A 78 -8.89 1.89 -7.04
N LEU A 79 -8.25 2.25 -5.93
CA LEU A 79 -8.90 2.26 -4.61
C LEU A 79 -10.05 3.28 -4.54
N MET A 80 -9.86 4.45 -5.15
CA MET A 80 -10.88 5.49 -5.24
C MET A 80 -12.09 5.04 -6.04
N ASP A 81 -11.88 4.35 -7.17
CA ASP A 81 -12.98 3.79 -7.93
C ASP A 81 -13.68 2.71 -7.13
N ILE A 82 -12.98 1.75 -6.50
CA ILE A 82 -13.59 0.69 -5.68
C ILE A 82 -14.42 1.28 -4.53
N CYS A 83 -13.85 2.22 -3.77
CA CYS A 83 -14.45 2.69 -2.51
C CYS A 83 -15.46 3.83 -2.68
N ARG A 84 -15.35 4.64 -3.74
CA ARG A 84 -16.15 5.85 -4.01
C ARG A 84 -16.53 6.64 -2.74
N PRO A 85 -15.56 7.13 -1.94
CA PRO A 85 -15.89 7.84 -0.71
C PRO A 85 -16.72 9.10 -1.01
N GLN A 86 -17.59 9.49 -0.07
CA GLN A 86 -18.52 10.61 -0.28
C GLN A 86 -18.12 11.91 0.45
N ARG A 87 -17.27 11.85 1.48
CA ARG A 87 -16.96 12.99 2.35
C ARG A 87 -15.47 13.27 2.45
N ILE A 88 -14.66 12.30 2.88
CA ILE A 88 -13.24 12.50 3.19
C ILE A 88 -12.38 11.46 2.48
N LEU A 89 -11.29 11.93 1.88
CA LEU A 89 -10.12 11.11 1.55
C LEU A 89 -8.95 11.56 2.43
N TYR A 90 -8.41 10.68 3.25
CA TYR A 90 -7.24 10.95 4.07
C TYR A 90 -6.07 10.09 3.60
N MET A 91 -4.97 10.70 3.20
CA MET A 91 -3.77 10.02 2.70
C MET A 91 -2.62 10.22 3.69
N ALA A 92 -2.16 9.15 4.32
CA ALA A 92 -1.14 9.19 5.36
C ALA A 92 0.13 8.48 4.93
N ILE A 93 1.23 9.22 4.81
CA ILE A 93 2.57 8.67 4.65
C ILE A 93 3.23 8.56 6.03
N ASP A 94 3.99 7.49 6.28
CA ASP A 94 4.77 7.39 7.53
C ASP A 94 5.71 8.60 7.67
N GLY A 95 5.66 9.25 8.82
CA GLY A 95 6.65 10.19 9.28
C GLY A 95 7.64 9.58 10.26
N VAL A 96 8.34 10.43 11.02
CA VAL A 96 9.25 9.96 12.08
C VAL A 96 8.45 9.21 13.14
N ALA A 97 8.74 7.92 13.29
CA ALA A 97 8.04 7.01 14.20
C ALA A 97 8.64 6.99 15.62
N PRO A 98 7.90 6.49 16.63
CA PRO A 98 8.43 6.32 17.99
C PRO A 98 9.61 5.34 18.05
N ARG A 99 10.45 5.46 19.07
CA ARG A 99 11.66 4.63 19.25
C ARG A 99 11.39 3.13 19.18
N ALA A 100 10.27 2.68 19.74
CA ALA A 100 9.87 1.27 19.70
C ALA A 100 9.74 0.77 18.25
N LYS A 101 9.00 1.50 17.41
CA LYS A 101 8.87 1.20 15.98
C LYS A 101 10.19 1.35 15.24
N MET A 102 11.00 2.37 15.55
CA MET A 102 12.32 2.55 14.93
C MET A 102 13.23 1.34 15.13
N ASN A 103 13.22 0.72 16.32
CA ASN A 103 13.99 -0.49 16.59
C ASN A 103 13.51 -1.67 15.71
N GLN A 104 12.20 -1.84 15.59
CA GLN A 104 11.60 -2.88 14.74
C GLN A 104 11.92 -2.64 13.26
N GLN A 105 11.76 -1.40 12.77
CA GLN A 105 12.09 -1.01 11.40
C GLN A 105 13.59 -1.22 11.12
N ARG A 106 14.48 -0.84 12.06
CA ARG A 106 15.92 -1.08 11.97
C ARG A 106 16.20 -2.57 11.81
N ALA A 107 15.69 -3.42 12.70
CA ALA A 107 15.90 -4.87 12.62
C ALA A 107 15.43 -5.44 11.27
N ARG A 108 14.24 -5.01 10.80
CA ARG A 108 13.69 -5.41 9.49
C ARG A 108 14.60 -5.01 8.33
N ARG A 109 15.13 -3.78 8.33
CA ARG A 109 16.01 -3.27 7.26
C ARG A 109 17.37 -3.98 7.22
N PHE A 110 17.97 -4.23 8.39
CA PHE A 110 19.22 -4.99 8.47
C PHE A 110 19.05 -6.42 7.93
N LYS A 111 17.95 -7.08 8.29
CA LYS A 111 17.60 -8.40 7.75
C LYS A 111 17.37 -8.35 6.23
N GLY A 112 16.55 -7.42 5.75
CA GLY A 112 16.25 -7.27 4.33
C GLY A 112 17.48 -6.93 3.48
N ALA A 113 18.40 -6.11 3.98
CA ALA A 113 19.66 -5.81 3.30
C ALA A 113 20.52 -7.08 3.14
N LYS A 114 20.62 -7.91 4.20
CA LYS A 114 21.33 -9.18 4.15
C LYS A 114 20.69 -10.15 3.15
N GLU A 115 19.38 -10.35 3.24
CA GLU A 115 18.62 -11.22 2.33
C GLU A 115 18.75 -10.77 0.87
N ALA A 116 18.76 -9.47 0.61
CA ALA A 116 18.91 -8.94 -0.74
C ALA A 116 20.32 -9.16 -1.32
N VAL A 117 21.37 -9.18 -0.49
CA VAL A 117 22.72 -9.53 -0.91
C VAL A 117 22.81 -11.03 -1.23
N GLU A 118 22.22 -11.88 -0.38
CA GLU A 118 22.18 -13.33 -0.61
C GLU A 118 21.39 -13.70 -1.86
N LEU A 119 20.22 -13.07 -2.07
CA LEU A 119 19.41 -13.27 -3.26
C LEU A 119 20.15 -12.84 -4.53
N GLN A 120 20.90 -11.74 -4.48
CA GLN A 120 21.68 -11.27 -5.62
C GLN A 120 22.77 -12.26 -6.01
N LYS A 121 23.50 -12.81 -5.03
CA LYS A 121 24.51 -13.85 -5.27
C LYS A 121 23.90 -15.06 -5.96
N LYS A 122 22.76 -15.56 -5.46
CA LYS A 122 22.04 -16.69 -6.08
C LYS A 122 21.58 -16.40 -7.50
N LYS A 123 21.04 -15.20 -7.77
CA LYS A 123 20.64 -14.81 -9.14
C LYS A 123 21.83 -14.81 -10.10
N LEU A 124 22.98 -14.31 -9.66
CA LEU A 124 24.21 -14.30 -10.46
C LEU A 124 24.78 -15.70 -10.68
N GLU A 125 24.72 -16.57 -9.67
CA GLU A 125 25.11 -17.99 -9.78
C GLU A 125 24.27 -18.70 -10.85
N ILE A 126 22.94 -18.57 -10.82
CA ILE A 126 22.03 -19.17 -11.81
C ILE A 126 22.32 -18.66 -13.23
N ILE A 127 22.54 -17.34 -13.39
CA ILE A 127 22.90 -16.73 -14.68
C ILE A 127 24.22 -17.28 -15.22
N ASN A 128 25.22 -17.46 -14.35
CA ASN A 128 26.51 -18.01 -14.75
C ASN A 128 26.40 -19.48 -15.17
N GLU A 129 25.58 -20.26 -14.48
CA GLU A 129 25.30 -21.66 -14.83
C GLU A 129 24.58 -21.77 -16.19
N GLN A 130 23.55 -20.95 -16.45
CA GLN A 130 22.85 -20.91 -17.74
C GLN A 130 23.78 -20.54 -18.90
N ARG A 131 24.65 -19.54 -18.69
CA ARG A 131 25.68 -19.16 -19.68
C ARG A 131 26.67 -20.29 -19.97
N GLN A 132 27.06 -21.06 -18.96
CA GLN A 132 27.94 -22.23 -19.15
C GLN A 132 27.25 -23.36 -19.92
N GLN A 133 25.93 -23.48 -19.79
CA GLN A 133 25.11 -24.44 -20.53
C GLN A 133 24.81 -23.99 -21.97
N GLY A 134 25.24 -22.77 -22.36
CA GLY A 134 25.03 -22.22 -23.70
C GLY A 134 23.64 -21.65 -23.92
N GLU A 135 22.87 -21.41 -22.85
CA GLU A 135 21.57 -20.75 -22.93
C GLU A 135 21.76 -19.23 -23.12
N ASP A 136 20.98 -18.65 -24.03
CA ASP A 136 20.95 -17.20 -24.21
C ASP A 136 20.01 -16.57 -23.18
N ILE A 137 20.51 -15.56 -22.46
CA ILE A 137 19.78 -14.93 -21.37
C ILE A 137 19.19 -13.63 -21.89
N PRO A 138 17.85 -13.48 -21.92
CA PRO A 138 17.22 -12.27 -22.42
C PRO A 138 17.75 -11.01 -21.71
N GLU A 139 17.98 -9.94 -22.46
CA GLU A 139 18.51 -8.68 -21.94
C GLU A 139 17.63 -8.10 -20.81
N GLU A 140 16.31 -8.33 -20.88
CA GLU A 140 15.35 -7.96 -19.85
C GLU A 140 15.62 -8.65 -18.51
N VAL A 141 15.99 -9.93 -18.52
CA VAL A 141 16.35 -10.69 -17.32
C VAL A 141 17.65 -10.16 -16.72
N MET A 142 18.63 -9.84 -17.56
CA MET A 142 19.90 -9.23 -17.12
C MET A 142 19.68 -7.86 -16.46
N ARG A 143 18.89 -6.99 -17.09
CA ARG A 143 18.53 -5.68 -16.51
C ARG A 143 17.81 -5.82 -15.18
N PHE A 144 16.99 -6.85 -15.01
CA PHE A 144 16.30 -7.12 -13.75
C PHE A 144 17.25 -7.59 -12.63
N VAL A 145 18.35 -8.23 -12.97
CA VAL A 145 19.40 -8.58 -12.00
C VAL A 145 20.26 -7.36 -11.67
N GLU A 146 20.47 -6.46 -12.60
CA GLU A 146 21.35 -5.29 -12.43
C GLU A 146 20.64 -4.07 -11.82
N SER A 147 19.37 -3.83 -12.17
CA SER A 147 18.56 -2.72 -11.68
C SER A 147 18.01 -3.02 -10.29
N LYS A 148 18.52 -2.32 -9.28
CA LYS A 148 18.03 -2.45 -7.90
C LYS A 148 17.57 -1.11 -7.36
N PHE A 149 16.26 -1.00 -7.13
CA PHE A 149 15.72 0.07 -6.30
C PHE A 149 16.02 -0.21 -4.82
N ASP A 150 16.70 0.71 -4.14
CA ASP A 150 16.95 0.60 -2.70
C ASP A 150 15.70 1.00 -1.91
N THR A 151 14.89 0.02 -1.52
CA THR A 151 13.66 0.24 -0.73
C THR A 151 13.90 0.98 0.60
N ASN A 152 15.13 1.08 1.12
CA ASN A 152 15.41 1.89 2.30
C ASN A 152 15.20 3.39 2.07
N VAL A 153 15.17 3.85 0.81
CA VAL A 153 14.85 5.26 0.48
C VAL A 153 13.39 5.61 0.81
N ILE A 154 12.53 4.60 1.01
CA ILE A 154 11.15 4.78 1.53
C ILE A 154 11.25 5.00 3.05
N THR A 155 11.79 6.16 3.43
CA THR A 155 11.98 6.62 4.81
C THR A 155 11.85 8.14 4.85
N PRO A 156 11.19 8.70 5.88
CA PRO A 156 11.19 10.15 6.12
C PRO A 156 12.60 10.76 6.04
N GLY A 157 12.71 11.90 5.38
CA GLY A 157 13.96 12.66 5.26
C GLY A 157 14.81 12.35 4.02
N THR A 158 14.47 11.32 3.23
CA THR A 158 15.16 11.04 1.96
C THR A 158 14.70 11.97 0.84
N GLN A 159 15.51 12.07 -0.23
CA GLN A 159 15.12 12.84 -1.42
C GLN A 159 13.90 12.21 -2.11
N PHE A 160 13.87 10.87 -2.23
CA PHE A 160 12.75 10.14 -2.79
C PHE A 160 11.41 10.51 -2.13
N MET A 161 11.34 10.54 -0.79
CA MET A 161 10.10 10.88 -0.09
C MET A 161 9.70 12.35 -0.26
N ARG A 162 10.66 13.26 -0.44
CA ARG A 162 10.37 14.66 -0.77
C ARG A 162 9.76 14.77 -2.16
N ASP A 163 10.40 14.15 -3.15
CA ASP A 163 9.93 14.18 -4.55
C ASP A 163 8.56 13.53 -4.68
N LEU A 164 8.34 12.39 -4.02
CA LEU A 164 7.04 11.71 -3.96
C LEU A 164 5.96 12.59 -3.33
N SER A 165 6.28 13.33 -2.26
CA SER A 165 5.32 14.21 -1.59
C SER A 165 4.89 15.36 -2.51
N ILE A 166 5.83 15.96 -3.25
CA ILE A 166 5.52 16.99 -4.25
C ILE A 166 4.66 16.40 -5.38
N ALA A 167 5.04 15.23 -5.89
CA ALA A 167 4.31 14.55 -6.95
C ALA A 167 2.87 14.19 -6.54
N LEU A 168 2.66 13.71 -5.31
CA LEU A 168 1.33 13.42 -4.77
C LEU A 168 0.48 14.68 -4.57
N GLN A 169 1.08 15.80 -4.14
CA GLN A 169 0.36 17.08 -4.06
C GLN A 169 -0.15 17.52 -5.43
N HIS A 170 0.70 17.42 -6.47
CA HIS A 170 0.30 17.73 -7.84
C HIS A 170 -0.80 16.79 -8.34
N TYR A 171 -0.66 15.48 -8.09
CA TYR A 171 -1.66 14.48 -8.42
C TYR A 171 -3.02 14.77 -7.74
N VAL A 172 -3.03 15.08 -6.44
CA VAL A 172 -4.26 15.44 -5.73
C VAL A 172 -4.91 16.69 -6.32
N LEU A 173 -4.13 17.74 -6.61
CA LEU A 173 -4.65 18.96 -7.22
C LEU A 173 -5.25 18.70 -8.61
N ASP A 174 -4.59 17.90 -9.44
CA ASP A 174 -5.12 17.49 -10.74
C ASP A 174 -6.44 16.73 -10.58
N ARG A 175 -6.48 15.72 -9.69
CA ARG A 175 -7.68 14.90 -9.49
C ARG A 175 -8.85 15.70 -8.94
N VAL A 176 -8.65 16.60 -7.97
CA VAL A 176 -9.72 17.46 -7.45
C VAL A 176 -10.32 18.36 -8.53
N ASN A 177 -9.49 18.86 -9.47
CA ASN A 177 -9.95 19.75 -10.53
C ASN A 177 -10.63 18.99 -11.69
N ASN A 178 -10.13 17.80 -12.02
CA ASN A 178 -10.44 17.13 -13.29
C ASN A 178 -11.22 15.81 -13.13
N HIS A 179 -11.23 15.18 -11.95
CA HIS A 179 -11.82 13.85 -11.75
C HIS A 179 -13.18 13.89 -11.04
N PRO A 180 -14.26 13.30 -11.60
CA PRO A 180 -15.60 13.33 -11.02
C PRO A 180 -15.69 12.82 -9.58
N LEU A 181 -15.04 11.69 -9.27
CA LEU A 181 -15.02 11.09 -7.92
C LEU A 181 -14.41 11.99 -6.83
N TRP A 182 -13.63 13.01 -7.21
CA TRP A 182 -12.92 13.86 -6.26
C TRP A 182 -13.62 15.21 -6.01
N LYS A 183 -14.56 15.59 -6.88
CA LYS A 183 -15.14 16.94 -6.95
C LYS A 183 -15.75 17.45 -5.64
N ASN A 184 -16.34 16.56 -4.84
CA ASN A 184 -17.03 16.91 -3.59
C ASN A 184 -16.30 16.40 -2.33
N LEU A 185 -15.07 15.92 -2.48
CA LEU A 185 -14.30 15.35 -1.38
C LEU A 185 -13.45 16.39 -0.65
N LYS A 186 -13.40 16.27 0.67
CA LYS A 186 -12.34 16.89 1.47
C LYS A 186 -11.14 15.97 1.46
N VAL A 187 -10.09 16.36 0.75
CA VAL A 187 -8.83 15.62 0.70
C VAL A 187 -7.88 16.15 1.77
N VAL A 188 -7.37 15.27 2.62
CA VAL A 188 -6.36 15.57 3.64
C VAL A 188 -5.10 14.77 3.32
N PHE A 189 -4.01 15.45 3.01
CA PHE A 189 -2.72 14.83 2.74
C PHE A 189 -1.76 15.06 3.91
N SER A 190 -1.35 13.97 4.56
CA SER A 190 -0.35 13.98 5.62
C SER A 190 0.94 13.32 5.13
N ASP A 191 1.91 14.14 4.73
CA ASP A 191 3.18 13.66 4.19
C ASP A 191 4.15 13.10 5.26
N ALA A 192 5.34 12.71 4.81
CA ALA A 192 6.41 12.17 5.65
C ALA A 192 7.06 13.20 6.59
N SER A 193 6.84 14.51 6.37
CA SER A 193 7.39 15.57 7.23
C SER A 193 6.64 15.67 8.56
N ILE A 194 5.36 15.29 8.57
CA ILE A 194 4.53 15.23 9.77
C ILE A 194 4.94 14.00 10.59
N PRO A 195 5.31 14.12 11.88
CA PRO A 195 5.70 12.97 12.69
C PRO A 195 4.57 11.95 12.90
N GLY A 196 4.93 10.70 13.16
CA GLY A 196 4.00 9.60 13.44
C GLY A 196 3.84 8.61 12.29
N GLU A 197 3.44 7.39 12.62
CA GLU A 197 3.12 6.33 11.66
C GLU A 197 1.79 6.63 10.97
N GLY A 198 1.63 6.22 9.71
CA GLY A 198 0.46 6.49 8.87
C GLY A 198 -0.84 6.04 9.53
N GLU A 199 -0.88 4.79 9.98
CA GLU A 199 -2.02 4.22 10.71
C GLU A 199 -2.39 5.02 11.98
N HIS A 200 -1.39 5.47 12.74
CA HIS A 200 -1.62 6.25 13.96
C HIS A 200 -2.04 7.70 13.69
N LYS A 201 -1.55 8.31 12.61
CA LYS A 201 -2.03 9.62 12.13
C LYS A 201 -3.52 9.55 11.77
N ILE A 202 -3.91 8.50 11.06
CA ILE A 202 -5.31 8.23 10.68
C ILE A 202 -6.18 8.08 11.93
N LEU A 203 -5.80 7.22 12.87
CA LEU A 203 -6.58 7.03 14.10
C LEU A 203 -6.69 8.30 14.92
N ASN A 204 -5.61 9.08 15.00
CA ASN A 204 -5.65 10.37 15.70
C ASN A 204 -6.63 11.33 15.02
N PHE A 205 -6.63 11.38 13.68
CA PHE A 205 -7.61 12.16 12.93
C PHE A 205 -9.05 11.71 13.23
N ILE A 206 -9.34 10.42 13.22
CA ILE A 206 -10.68 9.87 13.55
C ILE A 206 -11.10 10.28 14.97
N ARG A 207 -10.21 10.13 15.96
CA ARG A 207 -10.46 10.53 17.35
C ARG A 207 -10.77 12.02 17.49
N ILE A 208 -10.05 12.88 16.76
CA ILE A 208 -10.28 14.33 16.76
C ILE A 208 -11.61 14.66 16.09
N GLN A 209 -11.97 13.99 14.99
CA GLN A 209 -13.26 14.19 14.33
C GLN A 209 -14.41 13.80 15.25
N ARG A 210 -14.30 12.66 15.93
CA ARG A 210 -15.30 12.17 16.88
C ARG A 210 -15.52 13.09 18.08
N SER A 211 -14.51 13.86 18.49
CA SER A 211 -14.66 14.83 19.57
C SER A 211 -15.29 16.16 19.14
N GLN A 212 -15.65 16.33 17.86
CA GLN A 212 -16.32 17.55 17.40
C GLN A 212 -17.83 17.47 17.62
N ASP A 213 -18.45 18.60 17.96
CA ASP A 213 -19.89 18.67 18.25
C ASP A 213 -20.77 18.28 17.05
N GLN A 214 -20.29 18.50 15.82
CA GLN A 214 -21.01 18.21 14.57
C GLN A 214 -20.67 16.83 13.98
N TYR A 215 -20.00 15.97 14.74
CA TYR A 215 -19.62 14.64 14.28
C TYR A 215 -20.85 13.74 14.06
N ASP A 216 -20.90 13.09 12.90
CA ASP A 216 -21.92 12.08 12.59
C ASP A 216 -21.46 10.70 13.08
N PRO A 217 -22.05 10.14 14.16
CA PRO A 217 -21.65 8.84 14.72
C PRO A 217 -22.01 7.65 13.82
N ASN A 218 -22.77 7.87 12.76
CA ASN A 218 -23.07 6.85 11.75
C ASN A 218 -22.15 6.99 10.52
N SER A 219 -21.03 7.71 10.66
CA SER A 219 -20.03 7.81 9.61
C SER A 219 -19.49 6.42 9.26
N LYS A 220 -19.42 6.10 7.97
CA LYS A 220 -18.89 4.83 7.47
C LYS A 220 -17.43 5.02 7.06
N HIS A 221 -16.54 4.35 7.77
CA HIS A 221 -15.10 4.48 7.66
C HIS A 221 -14.52 3.29 6.89
N CYS A 222 -13.58 3.53 5.98
CA CYS A 222 -12.83 2.47 5.30
C CYS A 222 -11.33 2.79 5.37
N LEU A 223 -10.54 1.87 5.92
CA LEU A 223 -9.09 1.99 6.02
C LEU A 223 -8.42 0.99 5.07
N TYR A 224 -7.61 1.48 4.15
CA TYR A 224 -6.75 0.64 3.33
C TYR A 224 -5.45 0.31 4.08
N GLY A 225 -5.12 -0.98 4.15
CA GLY A 225 -3.81 -1.45 4.55
C GLY A 225 -3.77 -2.97 4.82
N ALA A 226 -2.58 -3.55 4.74
CA ALA A 226 -2.39 -5.00 4.77
C ALA A 226 -2.06 -5.57 6.17
N ASP A 227 -1.70 -4.71 7.12
CA ASP A 227 -1.25 -5.09 8.46
C ASP A 227 -2.45 -5.56 9.31
N ALA A 228 -2.31 -6.70 9.99
CA ALA A 228 -3.43 -7.20 10.81
C ALA A 228 -3.63 -6.40 12.11
N ASP A 229 -2.67 -5.52 12.46
CA ASP A 229 -2.81 -4.56 13.55
C ASP A 229 -3.96 -3.58 13.25
N LEU A 230 -4.24 -3.31 11.96
CA LEU A 230 -5.35 -2.45 11.54
C LEU A 230 -6.72 -2.92 12.03
N LEU A 231 -6.93 -4.23 12.19
CA LEU A 231 -8.18 -4.75 12.78
C LEU A 231 -8.35 -4.29 14.23
N MET A 232 -7.29 -4.41 15.03
CA MET A 232 -7.30 -3.98 16.42
C MET A 232 -7.41 -2.47 16.53
N LEU A 233 -6.70 -1.75 15.66
CA LEU A 233 -6.76 -0.30 15.58
C LEU A 233 -8.17 0.17 15.20
N GLY A 234 -8.80 -0.45 14.20
CA GLY A 234 -10.18 -0.19 13.79
C GLY A 234 -11.16 -0.40 14.94
N LEU A 235 -11.08 -1.53 15.67
CA LEU A 235 -11.91 -1.78 16.85
C LEU A 235 -11.68 -0.73 17.96
N SER A 236 -10.44 -0.28 18.16
CA SER A 236 -10.10 0.73 19.17
C SER A 236 -10.64 2.13 18.88
N THR A 237 -11.10 2.39 17.64
CA THR A 237 -11.77 3.66 17.31
C THR A 237 -13.14 3.76 17.96
N HIS A 238 -13.76 2.62 18.31
CA HIS A 238 -15.15 2.53 18.73
C HIS A 238 -16.14 3.11 17.71
N GLU A 239 -15.79 3.13 16.42
CA GLU A 239 -16.72 3.46 15.34
C GLU A 239 -17.58 2.24 14.97
N PRO A 240 -18.91 2.37 14.89
CA PRO A 240 -19.79 1.25 14.61
C PRO A 240 -19.67 0.73 13.18
N TYR A 241 -19.34 1.61 12.22
CA TYR A 241 -19.24 1.26 10.80
C TYR A 241 -17.80 1.45 10.30
N PHE A 242 -16.97 0.43 10.51
CA PHE A 242 -15.57 0.46 10.16
C PHE A 242 -15.20 -0.74 9.29
N TYR A 243 -14.71 -0.46 8.08
CA TYR A 243 -14.24 -1.44 7.11
C TYR A 243 -12.72 -1.34 6.97
N ILE A 244 -12.08 -2.47 6.68
CA ILE A 244 -10.67 -2.52 6.28
C ILE A 244 -10.63 -3.17 4.91
N ILE A 245 -10.07 -2.46 3.93
CA ILE A 245 -9.87 -2.95 2.58
C ILE A 245 -8.40 -3.34 2.38
N ARG A 246 -8.19 -4.50 1.77
CA ARG A 246 -6.88 -5.09 1.54
C ARG A 246 -6.95 -6.07 0.37
N GLU A 247 -5.80 -6.40 -0.19
CA GLU A 247 -5.71 -7.45 -1.19
C GLU A 247 -5.91 -8.83 -0.55
N GLN A 248 -6.51 -9.72 -1.35
CA GLN A 248 -6.63 -11.12 -1.00
C GLN A 248 -5.25 -11.76 -1.02
N ILE A 249 -4.85 -12.36 0.11
CA ILE A 249 -3.66 -13.21 0.15
C ILE A 249 -4.06 -14.57 -0.42
N ILE A 250 -3.86 -14.76 -1.72
CA ILE A 250 -3.92 -16.09 -2.33
C ILE A 250 -2.69 -16.86 -1.81
N SER A 251 -2.91 -18.02 -1.19
CA SER A 251 -1.81 -18.92 -0.84
C SER A 251 -1.07 -19.29 -2.13
N ASN A 252 0.19 -18.86 -2.22
CA ASN A 252 1.05 -19.24 -3.34
C ASN A 252 1.47 -20.69 -3.16
N ASP A 253 0.61 -21.62 -3.56
CA ASP A 253 1.05 -22.97 -3.87
C ASP A 253 1.72 -23.01 -5.27
N GLU A 254 1.84 -21.88 -5.98
CA GLU A 254 2.41 -21.83 -7.35
C GLU A 254 3.28 -20.60 -7.67
N LYS A 255 3.98 -19.96 -6.71
CA LYS A 255 4.97 -18.94 -7.08
C LYS A 255 6.21 -19.58 -7.68
N ARG A 256 6.24 -19.67 -9.02
CA ARG A 256 7.41 -20.11 -9.78
C ARG A 256 8.46 -19.00 -9.84
N CYS A 257 9.71 -19.36 -9.66
CA CYS A 257 10.86 -18.48 -9.81
C CYS A 257 10.85 -17.82 -11.20
N SER A 258 10.95 -16.49 -11.27
CA SER A 258 10.96 -15.75 -12.54
C SER A 258 12.22 -15.98 -13.39
N VAL A 259 13.22 -16.66 -12.84
CA VAL A 259 14.50 -16.97 -13.52
C VAL A 259 14.54 -18.42 -14.01
N CYS A 260 14.10 -19.38 -13.19
CA CYS A 260 14.20 -20.83 -13.52
C CYS A 260 12.85 -21.56 -13.61
N GLY A 261 11.72 -20.88 -13.37
CA GLY A 261 10.38 -21.46 -13.48
C GLY A 261 10.03 -22.52 -12.43
N GLN A 262 10.90 -22.83 -11.48
CA GLN A 262 10.65 -23.82 -10.42
C GLN A 262 9.86 -23.21 -9.25
N GLN A 263 8.98 -24.00 -8.62
CA GLN A 263 8.26 -23.64 -7.39
C GLN A 263 9.20 -23.50 -6.18
#